data_AF-A0A9E1QA10-F1
#
_entry.id   AF-A0A9E1QA10-F1
#
_cell.length_a   1.000
_cell.length_b   1.000
_cell.length_c   1.000
_cell.angle_alpha   90.00
_cell.angle_beta   90.00
_cell.angle_gamma   90.00
#
_symmetry.space_group_name_H-M   'P 1'
#
loop_
_entity.id
_entity.type
_entity.pdbx_description
1 polymer ?
#
loop_
_entity_poly.entity_id
_entity_poly.type
_entity_poly.pdbx_seq_one_letter_code
_entity_poly.pdbx_strand_id
1 'polypeptide(L)'
;NMLSQTFRPLRLCMYNYHRRGFDLLESNLEGARLNIADALIEMRSTNRIRPGSFNLQVFFLAKSDEIIKLFSPAPEAERVRLLPVLKQMDPGNISKYDDALL
;
A
#
# COMPACT_ATOMS: atom_id res chain seq x y z
N ASN A 1 1.07 8.25 -19.05
CA ASN A 1 1.37 6.84 -19.40
C ASN A 1 1.97 6.12 -18.19
N MET A 2 1.38 5.00 -17.77
CA MET A 2 1.84 4.14 -16.66
C MET A 2 3.19 3.45 -16.92
N LEU A 3 3.58 3.28 -18.19
CA LEU A 3 4.85 2.65 -18.55
C LEU A 3 6.08 3.57 -18.42
N SER A 4 5.87 4.85 -18.12
CA SER A 4 6.96 5.79 -17.85
C SER A 4 7.86 5.29 -16.71
N GLN A 5 9.15 5.62 -16.77
CA GLN A 5 10.13 5.28 -15.73
C GLN A 5 9.75 5.87 -14.36
N THR A 6 9.06 7.01 -14.35
CA THR A 6 8.56 7.64 -13.12
C THR A 6 7.60 6.76 -12.31
N PHE A 7 6.92 5.80 -12.96
CA PHE A 7 5.98 4.87 -12.32
C PHE A 7 6.57 3.47 -12.12
N ARG A 8 7.88 3.29 -12.34
CA ARG A 8 8.54 2.00 -12.06
C ARG A 8 8.30 1.52 -10.62
N PRO A 9 8.37 2.37 -9.56
CA PRO A 9 8.11 1.90 -8.20
C PRO A 9 6.66 1.47 -7.99
N LEU A 10 5.68 2.15 -8.62
CA LEU A 10 4.28 1.70 -8.60
C LEU A 10 4.12 0.29 -9.23
N ARG A 11 4.77 0.02 -10.37
CA ARG A 11 4.71 -1.30 -11.01
C ARG A 11 5.40 -2.38 -10.16
N LEU A 12 6.51 -2.04 -9.51
CA LEU A 12 7.20 -2.95 -8.58
C LEU A 12 6.33 -3.24 -7.35
N CYS A 13 5.70 -2.21 -6.80
CA CYS A 13 4.72 -2.34 -5.72
C CYS A 13 3.60 -3.29 -6.14
N MET A 14 2.98 -3.09 -7.30
CA MET A 14 1.95 -3.99 -7.83
C MET A 14 2.42 -5.44 -7.92
N TYR A 15 3.64 -5.68 -8.39
CA TYR A 15 4.19 -7.04 -8.48
C TYR A 15 4.39 -7.67 -7.09
N ASN A 16 5.09 -6.97 -6.18
CA ASN A 16 5.39 -7.48 -4.85
C ASN A 16 4.12 -7.67 -4.02
N TYR A 17 3.20 -6.72 -4.10
CA TYR A 17 1.92 -6.73 -3.38
C TYR A 17 1.10 -7.99 -3.70
N HIS A 18 0.97 -8.34 -4.98
CA HIS A 18 0.19 -9.51 -5.38
C HIS A 18 1.00 -10.81 -5.28
N ARG A 19 2.18 -10.87 -5.91
CA ARG A 19 2.95 -12.12 -6.08
C ARG A 19 3.74 -12.53 -4.83
N ARG A 20 4.22 -11.57 -4.04
CA ARG A 20 5.01 -11.84 -2.82
C ARG A 20 4.24 -11.53 -1.53
N GLY A 21 3.09 -10.88 -1.66
CA GLY A 21 2.13 -10.64 -0.61
C GLY A 21 1.01 -11.67 -0.67
N PHE A 22 0.00 -11.41 -1.51
CA PHE A 22 -1.22 -12.22 -1.55
C PHE A 22 -1.00 -13.71 -1.86
N ASP A 23 -0.17 -14.04 -2.86
CA ASP A 23 0.15 -15.44 -3.17
C ASP A 23 0.89 -16.15 -2.01
N LEU A 24 1.57 -15.39 -1.13
CA LEU A 24 2.30 -15.93 0.02
C LEU A 24 1.42 -16.04 1.27
N LEU A 25 0.25 -15.35 1.33
CA LEU A 25 -0.60 -15.27 2.52
C LEU A 25 -1.01 -16.62 3.07
N GLU A 26 -1.29 -17.60 2.21
CA GLU A 26 -1.67 -18.95 2.63
C GLU A 26 -0.56 -19.63 3.44
N SER A 27 0.67 -19.52 2.95
CA SER A 27 1.83 -20.22 3.52
C SER A 27 2.47 -19.48 4.69
N ASN A 28 2.55 -18.14 4.62
CA ASN A 28 3.19 -17.30 5.63
C ASN A 28 2.52 -15.93 5.68
N LEU A 29 1.56 -15.79 6.60
CA LEU A 29 0.78 -14.58 6.79
C LEU A 29 1.64 -13.37 7.21
N GLU A 30 2.58 -13.55 8.12
CA GLU A 30 3.42 -12.46 8.65
C GLU A 30 4.40 -11.96 7.59
N GLY A 31 5.09 -12.88 6.90
CA GLY A 31 6.00 -12.54 5.80
C GLY A 31 5.27 -11.87 4.63
N ALA A 32 4.05 -12.33 4.32
CA ALA A 32 3.21 -11.71 3.30
C ALA A 32 2.82 -10.27 3.66
N ARG A 33 2.36 -10.01 4.90
CA ARG A 33 2.03 -8.65 5.35
C ARG A 33 3.25 -7.74 5.34
N LEU A 34 4.41 -8.24 5.77
CA LEU A 34 5.66 -7.48 5.73
C LEU A 34 6.02 -7.07 4.29
N ASN A 35 5.99 -8.01 3.35
CA ASN A 35 6.25 -7.74 1.93
C ASN A 35 5.27 -6.72 1.34
N ILE A 36 3.99 -6.79 1.73
CA ILE A 36 2.96 -5.83 1.30
C ILE A 36 3.24 -4.45 1.89
N ALA A 37 3.57 -4.36 3.18
CA ALA A 37 3.89 -3.11 3.84
C ALA A 37 5.13 -2.45 3.19
N ASP A 38 6.18 -3.21 2.91
CA ASP A 38 7.37 -2.71 2.22
C ASP A 38 7.08 -2.25 0.80
N ALA A 39 6.28 -2.99 0.04
CA ALA A 39 5.86 -2.58 -1.30
C ALA A 39 5.12 -1.23 -1.28
N LEU A 40 4.21 -1.02 -0.33
CA LEU A 40 3.48 0.23 -0.15
C LEU A 40 4.40 1.38 0.27
N ILE A 41 5.39 1.12 1.14
CA ILE A 41 6.39 2.12 1.55
C ILE A 41 7.26 2.54 0.36
N GLU A 42 7.75 1.60 -0.45
CA GLU A 42 8.56 1.89 -1.63
C GLU A 42 7.80 2.75 -2.65
N MET A 43 6.49 2.52 -2.77
CA MET A 43 5.61 3.28 -3.66
C MET A 43 5.52 4.78 -3.29
N ARG A 44 5.86 5.16 -2.05
CA ARG A 44 5.96 6.57 -1.62
C ARG A 44 6.88 7.39 -2.52
N SER A 45 7.92 6.79 -3.07
CA SER A 45 8.82 7.45 -4.02
C SER A 45 8.08 7.95 -5.27
N THR A 46 7.07 7.21 -5.76
CA THR A 46 6.23 7.62 -6.89
C THR A 46 5.38 8.83 -6.51
N ASN A 47 4.80 8.82 -5.30
CA ASN A 47 4.02 9.94 -4.80
C ASN A 47 4.88 11.20 -4.60
N ARG A 48 6.16 11.06 -4.22
CA ARG A 48 7.09 12.18 -4.14
C ARG A 48 7.39 12.80 -5.51
N ILE A 49 7.51 11.98 -6.56
CA ILE A 49 7.83 12.45 -7.92
C ILE A 49 6.59 13.06 -8.59
N ARG A 50 5.42 12.41 -8.43
CA ARG A 50 4.14 12.85 -9.01
C ARG A 50 3.01 12.68 -7.98
N PRO A 51 2.88 13.63 -7.05
CA PRO A 51 1.79 13.58 -6.06
C PRO A 51 0.45 13.69 -6.78
N GLY A 52 -0.55 12.95 -6.29
CA GLY A 52 -1.91 12.99 -6.84
C GLY A 52 -2.02 12.49 -8.29
N SER A 53 -1.06 11.72 -8.80
CA SER A 53 -1.15 11.17 -10.16
C SER A 53 -2.35 10.24 -10.32
N PHE A 54 -2.98 10.25 -11.49
CA PHE A 54 -4.11 9.37 -11.81
C PHE A 54 -3.83 7.88 -11.53
N ASN A 55 -2.61 7.41 -11.83
CA ASN A 55 -2.24 6.01 -11.58
C ASN A 55 -2.24 5.65 -10.08
N LEU A 56 -1.82 6.59 -9.21
CA LEU A 56 -1.88 6.39 -7.76
C LEU A 56 -3.33 6.45 -7.26
N GLN A 57 -4.14 7.39 -7.78
CA GLN A 57 -5.55 7.49 -7.43
C GLN A 57 -6.31 6.20 -7.77
N VAL A 58 -6.11 5.64 -8.96
CA VAL A 58 -6.72 4.37 -9.39
C VAL A 58 -6.26 3.20 -8.51
N PHE A 59 -4.98 3.17 -8.13
CA PHE A 59 -4.47 2.14 -7.21
C PHE A 59 -5.24 2.17 -5.87
N PHE A 60 -5.32 3.32 -5.21
CA PHE A 60 -5.97 3.43 -3.91
C PHE A 60 -7.49 3.28 -3.99
N LEU A 61 -8.11 3.71 -5.08
CA LEU A 61 -9.53 3.45 -5.33
C LEU A 61 -9.82 1.95 -5.36
N ALA A 62 -8.94 1.14 -5.96
CA ALA A 62 -9.12 -0.30 -6.07
C ALA A 62 -8.68 -1.07 -4.81
N LYS A 63 -7.66 -0.59 -4.10
CA LYS A 63 -6.93 -1.38 -3.09
C LYS A 63 -7.05 -0.88 -1.66
N SER A 64 -7.58 0.32 -1.42
CA SER A 64 -7.72 0.86 -0.06
C SER A 64 -8.52 -0.06 0.87
N ASP A 65 -9.66 -0.59 0.43
CA ASP A 65 -10.46 -1.54 1.21
C ASP A 65 -9.73 -2.85 1.52
N GLU A 66 -8.95 -3.34 0.57
CA GLU A 66 -8.18 -4.58 0.72
C GLU A 66 -7.04 -4.40 1.74
N ILE A 67 -6.33 -3.27 1.67
CA ILE A 67 -5.29 -2.90 2.63
C ILE A 67 -5.89 -2.82 4.04
N ILE A 68 -7.02 -2.15 4.21
CA ILE A 68 -7.66 -2.01 5.52
C ILE A 68 -8.03 -3.38 6.09
N LYS A 69 -8.68 -4.24 5.31
CA LYS A 69 -9.07 -5.59 5.76
C LYS A 69 -7.88 -6.45 6.13
N LEU A 70 -6.76 -6.31 5.42
CA LEU A 70 -5.55 -7.08 5.69
C LEU A 70 -4.82 -6.61 6.96
N PHE A 71 -4.75 -5.29 7.19
CA PHE A 71 -3.97 -4.71 8.29
C PHE A 71 -4.78 -4.43 9.55
N SER A 72 -6.12 -4.40 9.49
CA SER A 72 -6.97 -4.26 10.69
C SER A 72 -6.70 -5.34 11.76
N PRO A 73 -6.56 -6.64 11.42
CA PRO A 73 -6.19 -7.67 12.41
C PRO A 73 -4.67 -7.78 12.67
N ALA A 74 -3.84 -6.93 12.07
CA ALA A 74 -2.39 -7.03 12.18
C ALA A 74 -1.87 -6.43 13.52
N PRO A 75 -0.69 -6.87 14.00
CA PRO A 75 -0.04 -6.27 15.16
C PRO A 75 0.08 -4.75 15.07
N GLU A 76 -0.05 -4.06 16.19
CA GLU A 76 0.01 -2.59 16.26
C GLU A 76 1.29 -2.02 15.63
N ALA A 77 2.44 -2.68 15.81
CA ALA A 77 3.70 -2.26 15.21
C ALA A 77 3.65 -2.20 13.67
N GLU A 78 2.94 -3.12 13.01
CA GLU A 78 2.76 -3.11 11.56
C GLU A 78 1.83 -1.95 11.14
N ARG A 79 0.73 -1.77 11.87
CA ARG A 79 -0.26 -0.71 11.62
C ARG A 79 0.36 0.69 11.74
N VAL A 80 1.09 0.94 12.82
CA VAL A 80 1.75 2.24 13.10
C VAL A 80 2.80 2.58 12.05
N ARG A 81 3.51 1.58 11.53
CA ARG A 81 4.49 1.78 10.46
C ARG A 81 3.82 2.16 9.12
N LEU A 82 2.67 1.57 8.81
CA LEU A 82 2.00 1.76 7.53
C LEU A 82 1.09 3.00 7.47
N LEU A 83 0.40 3.31 8.57
CA LEU A 83 -0.55 4.42 8.67
C LEU A 83 -0.03 5.77 8.13
N PRO A 84 1.17 6.27 8.50
CA PRO A 84 1.67 7.55 7.97
C PRO A 84 1.96 7.50 6.46
N VAL A 85 2.29 6.33 5.92
CA VAL A 85 2.48 6.14 4.47
C VAL A 85 1.15 6.30 3.75
N LEU A 86 0.09 5.64 4.23
CA LEU A 86 -1.24 5.68 3.62
C LEU A 86 -1.81 7.10 3.67
N LYS A 87 -1.73 7.78 4.82
CA LYS A 87 -2.17 9.18 4.95
C LYS A 87 -1.46 10.13 3.98
N GLN A 88 -0.16 9.92 3.74
CA GLN A 88 0.60 10.76 2.82
C GLN A 88 0.22 10.52 1.35
N MET A 89 -0.08 9.28 0.99
CA MET A 89 -0.29 8.87 -0.40
C MET A 89 -1.74 8.94 -0.85
N ASP A 90 -2.67 8.84 0.10
CA ASP A 90 -4.10 8.84 -0.13
C ASP A 90 -4.82 9.72 0.90
N PRO A 91 -4.62 11.04 0.82
CA PRO A 91 -5.18 11.98 1.79
C PRO A 91 -6.72 12.02 1.80
N GLY A 92 -7.37 11.57 0.71
CA GLY A 92 -8.83 11.52 0.62
C GLY A 92 -9.47 10.47 1.53
N ASN A 93 -8.72 9.45 1.96
CA ASN A 93 -9.20 8.35 2.78
C ASN A 93 -8.64 8.35 4.21
N ILE A 94 -8.06 9.47 4.69
CA ILE A 94 -7.44 9.56 6.02
C ILE A 94 -8.40 9.09 7.13
N SER A 95 -9.64 9.59 7.15
CA SER A 95 -10.65 9.19 8.16
C SER A 95 -10.84 7.68 8.19
N LYS A 96 -10.90 7.05 7.01
CA LYS A 96 -11.12 5.61 6.85
C LYS A 96 -9.93 4.80 7.40
N TYR A 97 -8.71 5.28 7.19
CA TYR A 97 -7.51 4.65 7.74
C TYR A 97 -7.40 4.84 9.25
N ASP A 98 -7.77 6.02 9.76
CA ASP A 98 -7.77 6.29 11.19
C ASP A 98 -8.78 5.41 11.92
N ASP A 99 -10.02 5.31 11.44
CA ASP A 99 -11.05 4.50 12.11
C ASP A 99 -10.73 2.99 12.13
N ALA A 100 -9.95 2.49 11.16
CA ALA A 100 -9.73 1.06 10.98
C ALA A 100 -8.35 0.55 11.41
N LEU A 101 -7.35 1.44 11.50
CA LEU A 101 -5.95 1.05 11.75
C LEU A 101 -5.34 1.66 13.02
N LEU A 102 -5.96 2.68 13.64
CA LEU A 102 -5.70 3.03 15.04
C LEU A 102 -6.30 1.95 15.94
#